data_AF-A0ABD3DJS5-F1
#
_entry.id   AF-A0ABD3DJS5-F1
#
_cell.length_a   1.000
_cell.length_b   1.000
_cell.length_c   1.000
_cell.angle_alpha   90.00
_cell.angle_beta   90.00
_cell.angle_gamma   90.00
#
_symmetry.space_group_name_H-M   'P 1'
#
loop_
_entity.id
_entity.type
_entity.pdbx_description
1 polymer ?
#
loop_
_entity_poly.entity_id
_entity_poly.type
_entity_poly.pdbx_seq_one_letter_code
_entity_poly.pdbx_strand_id
1 'polypeptide(L)'
;MGVEDQGPPSFDRMKNVARDVEAKGLNPGVIVLLVVGGLVLLFLIGNYVLYAYAQKKLPPKKKKPLSKKKMKKERMKQGVSAPGE
;
A
#
# COMPACT_ATOMS: atom_id res chain seq x y z
N MET A 1 -3.59 23.39 44.92
CA MET A 1 -3.15 23.78 43.57
C MET A 1 -1.63 23.87 43.58
N GLY A 2 -0.94 22.78 43.26
CA GLY A 2 0.51 22.80 43.05
C GLY A 2 0.76 22.90 41.55
N VAL A 3 1.37 24.00 41.12
CA VAL A 3 1.61 24.36 39.72
C VAL A 3 2.65 23.41 39.12
N GLU A 4 2.29 22.75 38.02
CA GLU A 4 3.18 21.92 37.21
C GLU A 4 4.14 22.83 36.44
N ASP A 5 5.35 23.02 36.95
CA ASP A 5 6.41 23.76 36.27
C ASP A 5 7.05 22.85 35.20
N GLN A 6 6.42 22.79 34.02
CA GLN A 6 6.96 22.13 32.83
C GLN A 6 8.04 23.01 32.20
N GLY A 7 9.25 22.97 32.75
CA GLY A 7 10.45 23.49 32.09
C GLY A 7 10.70 22.80 30.73
N PRO A 8 11.40 23.46 29.78
CA PRO A 8 11.56 22.95 28.43
C PRO A 8 12.26 21.59 28.43
N PRO A 9 11.88 20.65 27.54
CA PRO A 9 12.48 19.32 27.48
C PRO A 9 13.99 19.46 27.24
N SER A 10 14.78 19.17 28.26
CA SER A 10 16.24 19.28 28.23
C SER A 10 16.78 18.21 27.29
N PHE A 11 17.55 18.64 26.29
CA PHE A 11 18.21 17.75 25.32
C PHE A 11 19.05 16.65 25.99
N ASP A 12 19.56 16.89 27.20
CA ASP A 12 20.28 15.90 28.01
C ASP A 12 19.40 14.72 28.41
N ARG A 13 18.12 14.93 28.73
CA ARG A 13 17.18 13.84 29.04
C ARG A 13 16.93 12.99 27.79
N MET A 14 16.73 13.62 26.64
CA MET A 14 16.58 12.91 25.36
C MET A 14 17.85 12.13 24.99
N LYS A 15 19.03 12.71 25.21
CA LYS A 15 20.33 12.06 24.95
C LYS A 15 20.54 10.83 25.83
N ASN A 16 20.18 10.91 27.11
CA ASN A 16 20.27 9.78 28.04
C ASN A 16 19.27 8.67 27.68
N VAL A 17 18.04 9.01 27.31
CA VAL A 17 17.04 8.04 26.83
C VAL A 17 17.50 7.36 25.53
N ALA A 18 18.08 8.11 24.59
CA ALA A 18 18.64 7.55 23.35
C ALA A 18 19.81 6.59 23.64
N ARG A 19 20.70 6.96 24.57
CA ARG A 19 21.82 6.12 25.04
C ARG A 19 21.36 4.84 25.74
N ASP A 20 20.31 4.90 26.56
CA ASP A 20 19.74 3.72 27.21
C ASP A 20 19.09 2.75 26.21
N VAL A 21 18.44 3.28 25.17
CA VAL A 21 17.90 2.48 24.06
C VAL A 21 19.02 1.84 23.24
N GLU A 22 20.17 2.50 23.09
CA GLU A 22 21.34 1.95 22.40
C GLU A 22 22.07 0.88 23.24
N ALA A 23 22.11 1.03 24.57
CA ALA A 23 22.73 0.09 25.49
C ALA A 23 21.88 -1.17 25.77
N LYS A 24 20.55 -1.06 25.74
CA LYS A 24 19.63 -2.21 25.72
C LYS A 24 19.40 -2.62 24.27
N GLY A 25 20.25 -3.52 23.77
CA GLY A 25 20.12 -4.09 22.43
C GLY A 25 18.69 -4.57 22.12
N LEU A 26 18.31 -4.50 20.84
CA LEU A 26 16.96 -4.85 20.38
C LEU A 26 16.64 -6.32 20.70
N ASN A 27 15.42 -6.57 21.20
CA ASN A 27 14.97 -7.92 21.48
C ASN A 27 14.99 -8.78 20.20
N PRO A 28 15.52 -10.00 20.23
CA PRO A 28 15.55 -10.89 19.07
C PRO A 28 14.16 -11.09 18.43
N GLY A 29 13.08 -11.14 19.22
CA GLY A 29 11.72 -11.22 18.69
C GLY A 29 11.31 -10.00 17.87
N VAL A 30 11.74 -8.80 18.28
CA VAL A 30 11.49 -7.56 17.52
C VAL A 30 12.31 -7.54 16.23
N ILE A 31 13.58 -7.98 16.30
CA ILE A 31 14.44 -8.10 15.11
C ILE A 31 13.78 -9.05 14.11
N VAL A 32 13.32 -10.22 14.55
CA VAL A 32 12.64 -11.19 13.68
C VAL A 32 11.36 -10.61 13.09
N LEU A 33 10.56 -9.89 13.89
CA LEU A 33 9.34 -9.23 13.39
C LEU A 33 9.66 -8.19 12.32
N LEU A 34 10.71 -7.38 12.51
CA LEU A 34 11.15 -6.39 11.52
C LEU A 34 11.68 -7.06 10.25
N VAL A 35 12.44 -8.16 10.39
CA VAL A 35 12.97 -8.90 9.24
C VAL A 35 11.84 -9.56 8.45
N VAL A 36 10.98 -10.35 9.10
CA VAL A 36 9.89 -11.07 8.44
C VAL A 36 8.84 -10.08 7.93
N GLY A 37 8.44 -9.12 8.76
CA GLY A 37 7.47 -8.09 8.40
C GLY A 37 7.99 -7.20 7.27
N GLY A 38 9.25 -6.78 7.32
CA GLY A 38 9.90 -5.99 6.28
C GLY A 38 10.03 -6.76 4.97
N LEU A 39 10.42 -8.04 5.02
CA LEU A 39 10.57 -8.88 3.84
C LEU A 39 9.22 -9.15 3.17
N VAL A 40 8.17 -9.43 3.94
CA VAL A 40 6.79 -9.58 3.45
C VAL A 40 6.28 -8.27 2.86
N LEU A 41 6.48 -7.15 3.56
CA LEU A 41 6.03 -5.83 3.09
C LEU A 41 6.72 -5.44 1.78
N LEU A 42 8.04 -5.63 1.68
CA LEU A 42 8.80 -5.36 0.45
C LEU A 42 8.32 -6.25 -0.70
N PHE A 43 8.03 -7.53 -0.44
CA PHE A 43 7.49 -8.45 -1.42
C PHE A 43 6.11 -8.01 -1.93
N LEU A 44 5.22 -7.60 -1.02
CA LEU A 44 3.88 -7.09 -1.35
C LEU A 44 3.96 -5.80 -2.18
N ILE A 45 4.77 -4.83 -1.75
CA ILE A 45 4.94 -3.56 -2.46
C ILE A 45 5.55 -3.80 -3.84
N GLY A 46 6.64 -4.57 -3.92
CA GLY A 46 7.29 -4.93 -5.18
C GLY A 46 6.33 -5.62 -6.15
N ASN A 47 5.54 -6.58 -5.65
CA ASN A 47 4.54 -7.27 -6.46
C ASN A 47 3.40 -6.34 -6.90
N TYR A 48 2.94 -5.44 -6.03
CA TYR A 48 1.91 -4.48 -6.37
C TYR A 48 2.38 -3.47 -7.42
N VAL A 49 3.59 -2.94 -7.26
CA VAL A 49 4.20 -2.03 -8.25
C VAL A 49 4.41 -2.75 -9.58
N LEU A 50 4.91 -3.98 -9.55
CA LEU A 50 5.09 -4.79 -10.77
C LEU A 50 3.75 -5.09 -11.44
N TYR A 51 2.71 -5.43 -10.67
CA TYR A 51 1.35 -5.63 -11.17
C TYR A 51 0.79 -4.36 -11.79
N ALA A 52 0.92 -3.21 -11.11
CA ALA A 52 0.46 -1.92 -11.63
C ALA A 52 1.24 -1.51 -12.88
N TYR A 53 2.55 -1.78 -12.92
CA TYR A 53 3.39 -1.51 -14.08
C TYR A 53 3.00 -2.41 -15.26
N ALA A 54 2.80 -3.69 -15.00
CA ALA A 54 2.32 -4.64 -15.99
C ALA A 54 0.93 -4.25 -16.50
N GLN A 55 0.01 -3.77 -15.66
CA GLN A 55 -1.28 -3.25 -16.13
C GLN A 55 -1.19 -1.98 -16.98
N LYS A 56 -0.19 -1.13 -16.74
CA LYS A 56 0.06 0.07 -17.55
C LYS A 56 0.73 -0.27 -18.90
N LYS A 57 1.56 -1.31 -18.94
CA LYS A 57 2.32 -1.74 -20.13
C LYS A 57 1.60 -2.80 -20.96
N LEU A 58 0.86 -3.69 -20.32
CA LEU A 58 -0.04 -4.62 -20.99
C LEU A 58 -1.25 -3.79 -21.44
N PRO A 59 -1.62 -3.82 -22.72
CA PRO A 59 -2.88 -3.23 -23.14
C PRO A 59 -3.98 -3.81 -22.24
N PRO A 60 -4.88 -2.98 -21.66
CA PRO A 60 -5.94 -3.46 -20.79
C PRO A 60 -6.60 -4.59 -21.53
N LYS A 61 -6.59 -5.81 -20.96
CA LYS A 61 -7.08 -7.03 -21.62
C LYS A 61 -8.37 -6.63 -22.31
N LYS A 62 -8.29 -6.40 -23.63
CA LYS A 62 -9.47 -6.04 -24.40
C LYS A 62 -10.31 -7.27 -24.23
N LYS A 63 -11.34 -7.20 -23.36
CA LYS A 63 -12.34 -8.27 -23.20
C LYS A 63 -12.60 -8.70 -24.63
N LYS A 64 -12.28 -9.97 -24.97
CA LYS A 64 -12.20 -10.43 -26.36
C LYS A 64 -13.29 -9.69 -27.11
N PRO A 65 -12.95 -8.76 -28.04
CA PRO A 65 -13.94 -7.86 -28.59
C PRO A 65 -15.08 -8.75 -29.02
N LEU A 66 -16.21 -8.65 -28.32
CA LEU A 66 -17.32 -9.53 -28.57
C LEU A 66 -17.61 -9.30 -30.03
N SER A 67 -17.43 -10.35 -30.85
CA SER A 67 -17.60 -10.28 -32.30
C SER A 67 -18.80 -9.40 -32.58
N LYS A 68 -18.75 -8.49 -33.56
CA LYS A 68 -19.80 -7.46 -33.74
C LYS A 68 -21.22 -8.06 -33.71
N LYS A 69 -21.40 -9.33 -34.10
CA LYS A 69 -22.61 -10.14 -33.90
C LYS A 69 -23.03 -10.32 -32.43
N LYS A 70 -22.13 -10.70 -31.53
CA LYS A 70 -22.37 -10.79 -30.06
C LYS A 70 -22.63 -9.42 -29.45
N MET A 71 -21.91 -8.36 -29.84
CA MET A 71 -22.22 -7.00 -29.33
C MET A 71 -23.60 -6.52 -29.79
N LYS A 72 -23.98 -6.73 -31.04
CA LYS A 72 -25.32 -6.38 -31.54
C LYS A 72 -26.40 -7.20 -30.82
N LYS A 73 -26.16 -8.50 -30.59
CA LYS A 73 -27.09 -9.39 -29.86
C LYS A 73 -27.26 -9.00 -28.39
N GLU A 74 -26.18 -8.63 -27.70
CA GLU A 74 -26.23 -8.13 -26.31
C GLU A 74 -26.89 -6.75 -26.24
N ARG A 75 -26.58 -5.82 -27.17
CA ARG A 75 -27.23 -4.49 -27.25
C ARG A 75 -28.74 -4.59 -27.54
N MET A 76 -29.13 -5.50 -28.44
CA MET A 76 -30.54 -5.81 -28.74
C MET A 76 -31.26 -6.42 -27.54
N LYS A 77 -30.60 -7.30 -26.78
CA LYS A 77 -31.17 -7.91 -25.56
C LYS A 77 -31.29 -6.92 -24.40
N GLN A 78 -30.36 -5.98 -24.30
CA GLN A 78 -30.39 -4.92 -23.29
C GLN A 78 -31.33 -3.77 -23.64
N GLY A 79 -32.00 -3.81 -24.80
CA GLY A 79 -32.95 -2.78 -25.22
C GLY A 79 -32.31 -1.40 -25.43
N VAL A 80 -30.99 -1.34 -25.52
CA VAL A 80 -30.26 -0.07 -25.74
C VAL A 80 -30.40 0.28 -27.21
N SER A 81 -31.48 1.02 -27.51
CA SER A 81 -31.61 1.77 -28.76
C SER A 81 -30.36 2.62 -28.94
N ALA A 82 -29.80 2.64 -30.15
CA ALA A 82 -28.63 3.43 -30.45
C ALA A 82 -28.88 4.91 -30.07
N PRO A 83 -27.87 5.65 -29.57
CA PRO A 83 -27.95 7.10 -29.50
C PRO A 83 -27.91 7.62 -30.94
N GLY A 84 -29.09 7.93 -31.48
CA GLY A 84 -29.26 8.48 -32.83
C GLY A 84 -30.21 7.64 -33.67
N GLU A 85 -31.27 8.30 -34.14
CA GLU A 85 -32.22 7.86 -35.16
C GLU A 85 -31.54 7.37 -36.46
#